data_AF-A0A645G206-F1
#
_entry.id   AF-A0A645G206-F1
#
_cell.length_a   1.000
_cell.length_b   1.000
_cell.length_c   1.000
_cell.angle_alpha   90.00
_cell.angle_beta   90.00
_cell.angle_gamma   90.00
#
_symmetry.space_group_name_H-M   'P 1'
#
loop_
_entity.id
_entity.type
_entity.pdbx_description
1 polymer ?
#
loop_
_entity_poly.entity_id
_entity_poly.type
_entity_poly.pdbx_seq_one_letter_code
_entity_poly.pdbx_strand_id
1 'polypeptide(L)'
;MVSGRIRTFVPQTSIVGMLLEHAEDYTVVHSKQIGIAQHDPYSWEILGPDFVCLESVTAGCRVMDETVKAWVDDMSPEEREQFIDTFYDILSVTQAQTVSDLAHFSLKNARAIKQTLENTDPETKKMMTEAISKLLDAAKDSFHTLLPHKKASD
;
A
#
# COMPACT_ATOMS: atom_id res chain seq x y z
N MET A 1 3.42 28.22 -12.95
CA MET A 1 3.38 26.83 -12.44
C MET A 1 3.73 26.83 -10.96
N VAL A 2 3.03 26.03 -10.16
CA VAL A 2 3.13 26.01 -8.68
C VAL A 2 4.25 25.07 -8.18
N SER A 3 4.73 24.16 -9.03
CA SER A 3 5.68 23.09 -8.68
C SER A 3 6.93 23.57 -7.90
N GLY A 4 7.57 24.68 -8.29
CA GLY A 4 8.74 25.22 -7.57
C GLY A 4 8.44 25.83 -6.18
N ARG A 5 7.19 25.75 -5.70
CA ARG A 5 6.77 26.21 -4.37
C ARG A 5 6.26 25.06 -3.49
N ILE A 6 6.15 23.85 -4.04
CA ILE A 6 5.68 22.68 -3.31
C ILE A 6 6.89 21.96 -2.71
N ARG A 7 6.76 21.53 -1.46
CA ARG A 7 7.71 20.63 -0.81
C ARG A 7 6.94 19.44 -0.30
N THR A 8 7.28 18.27 -0.82
CA THR A 8 6.60 17.02 -0.49
C THR A 8 7.37 16.31 0.63
N PHE A 9 6.65 15.94 1.69
CA PHE A 9 7.20 15.19 2.81
C PHE A 9 6.43 13.90 2.99
N VAL A 10 7.15 12.79 3.18
CA VAL A 10 6.58 11.47 3.37
C VAL A 10 7.23 10.79 4.58
N PRO A 11 6.50 9.95 5.33
CA PRO A 11 7.12 9.14 6.37
C PRO A 11 8.02 8.05 5.76
N GLN A 12 8.90 7.47 6.58
CA GLN A 12 9.81 6.37 6.22
C GLN A 12 9.15 5.13 5.59
N THR A 13 7.85 4.93 5.82
CA THR A 13 7.01 3.97 5.09
C THR A 13 5.84 4.72 4.46
N SER A 14 5.88 4.90 3.14
CA SER A 14 4.80 5.53 2.38
C SER A 14 4.57 4.73 1.11
N ILE A 15 3.56 3.86 1.10
CA ILE A 15 3.27 2.98 -0.05
C ILE A 15 2.26 3.68 -0.97
N VAL A 16 1.07 4.01 -0.45
CA VAL A 16 -0.03 4.61 -1.24
C VAL A 16 0.38 5.91 -1.92
N GLY A 17 1.11 6.78 -1.21
CA GLY A 17 1.63 8.00 -1.81
C GLY A 17 2.53 7.70 -3.02
N MET A 18 3.39 6.69 -2.92
CA MET A 18 4.38 6.37 -3.96
C MET A 18 3.77 5.70 -5.21
N LEU A 19 2.59 5.09 -5.09
CA LEU A 19 1.88 4.49 -6.23
C LEU A 19 1.46 5.50 -7.29
N LEU A 20 1.05 6.69 -6.86
CA LEU A 20 0.63 7.77 -7.73
C LEU A 20 1.88 8.53 -8.17
N GLU A 21 2.59 8.05 -9.20
CA GLU A 21 3.83 8.64 -9.75
C GLU A 21 4.07 10.10 -9.34
N HIS A 22 5.06 10.33 -8.48
CA HIS A 22 5.41 11.67 -8.03
C HIS A 22 6.38 12.29 -9.04
N ALA A 23 5.93 13.34 -9.74
CA ALA A 23 6.79 14.13 -10.63
C ALA A 23 7.76 15.07 -9.88
N GLU A 24 7.63 15.20 -8.56
CA GLU A 24 8.38 16.14 -7.71
C GLU A 24 9.26 15.39 -6.70
N ASP A 25 10.43 15.95 -6.39
CA ASP A 25 11.30 15.45 -5.33
C ASP A 25 10.56 15.44 -3.98
N TYR A 26 10.77 14.39 -3.19
CA TYR A 26 10.18 14.25 -1.86
C TYR A 26 11.25 14.08 -0.78
N THR A 27 10.95 14.57 0.42
CA THR A 27 11.78 14.39 1.62
C THR A 27 11.19 13.30 2.50
N VAL A 28 12.00 12.32 2.87
CA VAL A 28 11.59 11.24 3.78
C VAL A 28 11.89 11.67 5.22
N VAL A 29 10.87 11.65 6.09
CA VAL A 29 10.96 12.03 7.50
C VAL A 29 10.83 10.80 8.39
N HIS A 30 11.72 10.70 9.38
CA HIS A 30 11.65 9.64 10.39
C HIS A 30 10.43 9.85 11.31
N SER A 31 9.69 8.78 11.57
CA SER A 31 8.52 8.77 12.47
C SER A 31 8.75 7.78 13.60
N LYS A 32 8.33 8.15 14.81
CA LYS A 32 8.35 7.26 15.99
C LYS A 32 7.30 6.15 15.95
N GLN A 33 6.27 6.33 15.12
CA GLN A 33 5.19 5.35 14.94
C GLN A 33 5.51 4.40 13.77
N ILE A 34 4.67 3.38 13.59
CA ILE A 34 4.82 2.33 12.55
C ILE A 34 3.49 2.18 11.80
N GLY A 35 3.57 1.76 10.53
CA GLY A 35 2.39 1.51 9.69
C GLY A 35 1.65 2.80 9.35
N ILE A 36 0.31 2.74 9.32
CA ILE A 36 -0.55 3.88 8.98
C ILE A 36 -0.42 5.05 9.97
N ALA A 37 -0.04 4.76 11.21
CA ALA A 37 0.07 5.77 12.25
C ALA A 37 1.18 6.81 11.94
N GLN A 38 2.18 6.44 11.14
CA GLN A 38 3.24 7.34 10.67
C GLN A 38 2.76 8.52 9.84
N HIS A 39 1.52 8.47 9.35
CA HIS A 39 0.89 9.58 8.64
C HIS A 39 0.39 10.69 9.57
N ASP A 40 0.46 10.51 10.90
CA ASP A 40 0.32 11.60 11.86
C ASP A 40 1.63 12.41 11.93
N PRO A 41 1.66 13.67 11.46
CA PRO A 41 2.89 14.48 11.48
C PRO A 41 3.42 14.76 12.88
N TYR A 42 2.60 14.61 13.94
CA TYR A 42 3.07 14.75 15.32
C TYR A 42 3.95 13.58 15.77
N SER A 43 3.95 12.47 15.03
CA SER A 43 4.88 11.36 15.24
C SER A 43 6.26 11.60 14.62
N TRP A 44 6.41 12.63 13.78
CA TRP A 44 7.63 12.91 13.05
C TRP A 44 8.69 13.53 13.95
N GLU A 45 9.91 13.04 13.79
CA GLU A 45 11.01 13.43 14.63
C GLU A 45 11.68 14.70 14.13
N ILE A 46 12.00 15.60 15.05
CA ILE A 46 12.67 16.88 14.77
C ILE A 46 13.96 16.97 15.58
N LEU A 47 14.95 17.66 15.01
CA LEU A 47 16.19 18.04 15.68
C LEU A 47 16.33 19.57 15.59
N GLY A 48 15.98 20.27 16.67
CA GLY A 48 15.93 21.73 16.65
C GLY A 48 14.84 22.24 15.70
N PRO A 49 15.17 23.09 14.72
CA PRO A 49 14.20 23.61 13.75
C PRO A 49 13.93 22.67 12.57
N ASP A 50 14.67 21.56 12.43
CA ASP A 50 14.68 20.71 11.25
C ASP A 50 14.06 19.33 11.50
N PHE A 51 13.52 18.70 10.45
CA PHE A 51 13.10 17.29 10.51
C PHE A 51 14.31 16.34 10.53
N VAL A 52 14.16 15.21 11.21
CA VAL A 52 15.09 14.09 11.07
C VAL A 52 14.78 13.38 9.75
N CYS A 53 15.55 13.74 8.71
CA CYS A 53 15.36 13.20 7.37
C CYS A 53 16.13 11.89 7.16
N LEU A 54 15.58 11.01 6.33
CA LEU A 54 16.22 9.78 5.85
C LEU A 54 16.60 9.92 4.37
N GLU A 55 17.66 9.23 3.95
CA GLU A 55 18.10 9.25 2.55
C GLU A 55 17.06 8.64 1.59
N SER A 56 16.29 7.66 2.06
CA SER A 56 15.24 7.03 1.26
C SER A 56 14.21 6.35 2.15
N VAL A 57 13.07 6.00 1.55
CA VAL A 57 12.09 5.10 2.16
C VAL A 57 12.74 3.73 2.41
N THR A 58 12.19 2.96 3.35
CA THR A 58 12.71 1.64 3.68
C THR A 58 12.79 0.72 2.44
N ALA A 59 13.74 -0.23 2.42
CA ALA A 59 13.85 -1.20 1.33
C ALA A 59 12.55 -2.00 1.11
N GLY A 60 11.84 -2.32 2.19
CA GLY A 60 10.51 -2.95 2.11
C GLY A 60 9.46 -2.07 1.44
N CYS A 61 9.56 -0.74 1.56
CA CYS A 61 8.68 0.19 0.86
C CYS A 61 8.94 0.19 -0.65
N ARG A 62 10.20 0.07 -1.08
CA ARG A 62 10.55 -0.05 -2.51
C ARG A 62 9.99 -1.34 -3.13
N VAL A 63 10.14 -2.48 -2.44
CA VAL A 63 9.53 -3.74 -2.89
C VAL A 63 8.03 -3.65 -2.99
N MET A 64 7.40 -3.05 -1.99
CA MET A 64 5.95 -2.92 -1.99
C MET A 64 5.47 -2.02 -3.13
N ASP A 65 6.18 -0.92 -3.40
CA ASP A 65 5.89 -0.03 -4.53
C ASP A 65 6.00 -0.77 -5.88
N GLU A 66 7.09 -1.49 -6.11
CA GLU A 66 7.29 -2.32 -7.31
C GLU A 66 6.23 -3.42 -7.43
N THR A 67 5.90 -4.08 -6.32
CA THR A 67 4.89 -5.15 -6.25
C THR A 67 3.52 -4.64 -6.68
N VAL A 68 3.09 -3.51 -6.11
CA VAL A 68 1.76 -2.99 -6.39
C VAL A 68 1.69 -2.43 -7.82
N LYS A 69 2.77 -1.80 -8.31
CA LYS A 69 2.84 -1.36 -9.72
C LYS A 69 2.72 -2.54 -10.68
N ALA A 70 3.53 -3.58 -10.50
CA ALA A 70 3.48 -4.79 -11.32
C ALA A 70 2.12 -5.48 -11.26
N TRP A 71 1.52 -5.57 -10.06
CA TRP A 71 0.19 -6.13 -9.88
C TRP A 71 -0.90 -5.34 -10.64
N VAL A 72 -0.84 -4.00 -10.55
CA VAL A 72 -1.78 -3.10 -11.23
C VAL A 72 -1.60 -3.19 -12.75
N ASP A 73 -0.37 -3.32 -13.24
CA ASP A 73 -0.05 -3.48 -14.67
C ASP A 73 -0.48 -4.84 -15.25
N ASP A 74 -0.52 -5.90 -14.42
CA ASP A 74 -0.99 -7.24 -14.82
C ASP A 74 -2.52 -7.36 -14.87
N MET A 75 -3.25 -6.31 -14.50
CA MET A 75 -4.72 -6.26 -14.56
C MET A 75 -5.22 -5.41 -15.73
N SER A 76 -6.24 -5.91 -16.44
CA SER A 76 -6.99 -5.09 -17.40
C SER A 76 -7.76 -3.97 -16.68
N PRO A 77 -8.13 -2.87 -17.38
CA PRO A 77 -8.96 -1.83 -16.80
C PRO A 77 -10.27 -2.37 -16.19
N GLU A 78 -10.90 -3.33 -16.85
CA GLU A 78 -12.14 -3.97 -16.41
C GLU A 78 -11.92 -4.87 -15.19
N GLU A 79 -10.83 -5.65 -15.15
CA GLU A 79 -10.47 -6.45 -13.97
C GLU A 79 -10.21 -5.54 -12.76
N ARG A 80 -9.54 -4.40 -12.99
CA ARG A 80 -9.25 -3.41 -11.95
C ARG A 80 -10.52 -2.76 -11.41
N GLU A 81 -11.44 -2.36 -12.29
CA GLU A 81 -12.74 -1.80 -11.91
C GLU A 81 -13.53 -2.80 -11.06
N GLN A 82 -13.70 -4.03 -11.57
CA GLN A 82 -14.49 -5.06 -10.88
C GLN A 82 -13.87 -5.44 -9.52
N PHE A 83 -12.55 -5.52 -9.44
CA PHE A 83 -11.85 -5.77 -8.18
C PHE A 83 -12.07 -4.63 -7.18
N ILE A 84 -11.87 -3.38 -7.58
CA ILE A 84 -12.01 -2.21 -6.70
C ILE A 84 -13.46 -2.09 -6.22
N ASP A 85 -14.44 -2.22 -7.10
CA ASP A 85 -15.87 -2.16 -6.74
C ASP A 85 -16.23 -3.24 -5.72
N THR A 86 -15.86 -4.49 -6.00
CA THR A 86 -16.12 -5.62 -5.09
C THR A 86 -15.41 -5.43 -3.74
N PHE A 87 -14.18 -4.92 -3.75
CA PHE A 87 -13.42 -4.64 -2.54
C PHE A 87 -14.11 -3.54 -1.70
N TYR A 88 -14.57 -2.46 -2.34
CA TYR A 88 -15.30 -1.39 -1.65
C TYR A 88 -16.66 -1.84 -1.13
N ASP A 89 -17.39 -2.68 -1.87
CA ASP A 89 -18.63 -3.29 -1.40
C ASP A 89 -18.40 -4.07 -0.11
N ILE A 90 -17.34 -4.88 -0.06
CA ILE A 90 -16.96 -5.62 1.15
C ILE A 90 -16.61 -4.68 2.31
N LEU A 91 -15.86 -3.61 2.05
CA LEU A 91 -15.49 -2.62 3.07
C LEU A 91 -16.72 -1.86 3.60
N SER A 92 -17.67 -1.53 2.73
CA SER A 92 -18.87 -0.76 3.09
C SER A 92 -19.72 -1.45 4.18
N VAL A 93 -19.70 -2.79 4.21
CA VAL A 93 -20.41 -3.60 5.20
C VAL A 93 -19.87 -3.41 6.62
N THR A 94 -18.61 -3.01 6.76
CA THR A 94 -17.97 -2.79 8.07
C THR A 94 -18.47 -1.53 8.78
N GLN A 95 -19.19 -0.64 8.08
CA GLN A 95 -19.63 0.69 8.55
C GLN A 95 -18.49 1.59 9.05
N ALA A 96 -17.24 1.23 8.77
CA ALA A 96 -16.07 2.03 9.11
C ALA A 96 -16.18 3.42 8.46
N GLN A 97 -15.93 4.46 9.23
CA GLN A 97 -15.95 5.84 8.76
C GLN A 97 -14.54 6.33 8.39
N THR A 98 -13.52 5.70 8.97
CA THR A 98 -12.12 6.03 8.76
C THR A 98 -11.28 4.80 8.45
N VAL A 99 -10.11 5.00 7.83
CA VAL A 99 -9.14 3.91 7.62
C VAL A 99 -8.62 3.36 8.95
N SER A 100 -8.57 4.20 9.99
CA SER A 100 -8.24 3.77 11.36
C SER A 100 -9.28 2.80 11.92
N ASP A 101 -10.58 3.01 11.63
CA ASP A 101 -11.64 2.07 12.03
C ASP A 101 -11.47 0.70 11.36
N LEU A 102 -10.98 0.67 10.11
CA LEU A 102 -10.65 -0.56 9.39
C LEU A 102 -9.43 -1.27 9.98
N ALA A 103 -8.43 -0.51 10.45
CA ALA A 103 -7.24 -1.07 11.10
C ALA A 103 -7.59 -1.79 12.43
N HIS A 104 -8.65 -1.35 13.11
CA HIS A 104 -9.23 -2.04 14.27
C HIS A 104 -10.21 -3.13 13.83
N PHE A 105 -9.69 -4.16 13.15
CA PHE A 105 -10.49 -5.25 12.61
C PHE A 105 -11.19 -6.04 13.73
N SER A 106 -12.50 -5.85 13.88
CA SER A 106 -13.30 -6.56 14.89
C SER A 106 -13.81 -7.91 14.36
N LEU A 107 -14.04 -8.89 15.25
CA LEU A 107 -14.69 -10.17 14.91
C LEU A 107 -16.05 -9.99 14.22
N LYS A 108 -16.77 -8.90 14.52
CA LYS A 108 -18.05 -8.55 13.88
C LYS A 108 -17.86 -8.21 12.40
N ASN A 109 -16.81 -7.44 12.08
CA ASN A 109 -16.47 -7.06 10.71
C ASN A 109 -16.05 -8.29 9.90
N ALA A 110 -15.24 -9.17 10.49
CA ALA A 110 -14.83 -10.43 9.87
C ALA A 110 -16.04 -11.31 9.48
N ARG A 111 -17.04 -11.41 10.36
CA ARG A 111 -18.26 -12.19 10.10
C ARG A 111 -19.12 -11.58 8.98
N ALA A 112 -19.26 -10.26 8.96
CA ALA A 112 -20.05 -9.57 7.95
C ALA A 112 -19.40 -9.65 6.56
N ILE A 113 -18.07 -9.52 6.50
CA ILE A 113 -17.28 -9.75 5.29
C ILE A 113 -17.46 -11.18 4.78
N LYS A 114 -17.37 -12.17 5.68
CA LYS A 114 -17.57 -13.59 5.32
C LYS A 114 -18.96 -13.83 4.71
N GLN A 115 -20.03 -13.28 5.30
CA GLN A 115 -21.38 -13.43 4.77
C GLN A 115 -21.55 -12.78 3.39
N THR A 116 -20.93 -11.62 3.20
CA THR A 116 -20.95 -10.90 1.91
C THR A 116 -20.22 -11.71 0.83
N LEU A 117 -19.05 -12.26 1.18
CA LEU A 117 -18.34 -13.19 0.31
C LEU A 117 -19.18 -14.42 0.00
N GLU A 118 -19.85 -15.06 0.97
CA GLU A 118 -20.71 -16.23 0.70
C GLU A 118 -21.82 -15.92 -0.33
N ASN A 119 -22.42 -14.73 -0.27
CA ASN A 119 -23.49 -14.28 -1.16
C ASN A 119 -23.02 -13.71 -2.51
N THR A 120 -21.72 -13.47 -2.68
CA THR A 120 -21.13 -13.01 -3.94
C THR A 120 -21.19 -14.15 -4.98
N ASP A 121 -21.47 -13.82 -6.23
CA ASP A 121 -21.57 -14.83 -7.29
C ASP A 121 -20.20 -15.53 -7.54
N PRO A 122 -20.21 -16.75 -8.09
CA PRO A 122 -18.99 -17.52 -8.30
C PRO A 122 -17.97 -16.86 -9.23
N GLU A 123 -18.41 -16.10 -10.23
CA GLU A 123 -17.52 -15.45 -11.19
C GLU A 123 -16.77 -14.29 -10.51
N THR A 124 -17.48 -13.46 -9.76
CA THR A 124 -16.86 -12.36 -8.98
C THR A 124 -15.89 -12.91 -7.93
N LYS A 125 -16.23 -14.02 -7.24
CA LYS A 125 -15.28 -14.69 -6.31
C LYS A 125 -14.01 -15.17 -7.00
N LYS A 126 -14.16 -15.74 -8.20
CA LYS A 126 -13.04 -16.24 -8.99
C LYS A 126 -12.14 -15.08 -9.40
N MET A 127 -12.71 -14.00 -9.95
CA MET A 127 -11.98 -12.77 -10.29
C MET A 127 -11.23 -12.20 -9.09
N MET A 128 -11.88 -12.09 -7.92
CA MET A 128 -11.22 -11.62 -6.69
C MET A 128 -10.04 -12.50 -6.28
N THR A 129 -10.20 -13.82 -6.40
CA THR A 129 -9.13 -14.78 -6.07
C THR A 129 -7.96 -14.66 -7.05
N GLU A 130 -8.25 -14.53 -8.34
CA GLU A 130 -7.25 -14.32 -9.39
C GLU A 130 -6.48 -13.00 -9.18
N ALA A 131 -7.18 -11.90 -8.87
CA ALA A 131 -6.56 -10.62 -8.56
C ALA A 131 -5.63 -10.70 -7.33
N ILE A 132 -6.05 -11.40 -6.26
CA ILE A 132 -5.20 -11.63 -5.08
C ILE A 132 -4.00 -12.50 -5.43
N SER A 133 -4.17 -13.53 -6.29
CA SER A 133 -3.05 -14.35 -6.76
C SER A 133 -2.03 -13.54 -7.54
N LYS A 134 -2.46 -12.67 -8.47
CA LYS A 134 -1.57 -11.75 -9.20
C LYS A 134 -0.75 -10.88 -8.25
N LEU A 135 -1.36 -10.37 -7.16
CA LEU A 135 -0.65 -9.58 -6.15
C LEU A 135 0.42 -10.40 -5.42
N LEU A 136 0.11 -11.65 -5.07
CA LEU A 136 1.07 -12.54 -4.40
C LEU A 136 2.24 -12.92 -5.30
N ASP A 137 2.00 -13.08 -6.60
CA ASP A 137 3.05 -13.40 -7.56
C ASP A 137 3.96 -12.18 -7.80
N ALA A 138 3.38 -10.99 -7.99
CA ALA A 138 4.15 -9.73 -8.06
C ALA A 138 5.02 -9.49 -6.80
N ALA A 139 4.52 -9.89 -5.62
CA ALA A 139 5.26 -9.77 -4.36
C ALA A 139 6.49 -10.69 -4.32
N LYS A 140 6.37 -11.92 -4.84
CA LYS A 140 7.49 -12.86 -4.93
C LYS A 140 8.57 -12.35 -5.88
N ASP A 141 8.17 -11.84 -7.04
CA ASP A 141 9.09 -11.35 -8.06
C ASP A 141 9.86 -10.11 -7.58
N SER A 142 9.17 -9.17 -6.92
CA SER A 142 9.78 -7.98 -6.33
C SER A 142 10.73 -8.34 -5.18
N PHE A 143 10.39 -9.35 -4.37
CA PHE A 143 11.28 -9.85 -3.30
C PHE A 143 12.53 -10.54 -3.85
N HIS A 144 12.40 -11.30 -4.94
CA HIS A 144 13.54 -11.93 -5.62
C HIS A 144 14.55 -10.89 -6.15
N THR A 145 14.07 -9.72 -6.57
CA THR A 145 14.90 -8.61 -7.06
C THR A 145 15.74 -7.96 -5.95
N LEU A 146 15.30 -8.03 -4.70
CA LEU A 146 16.06 -7.54 -3.53
C LEU A 146 17.07 -8.54 -2.96
N LEU A 147 16.94 -9.83 -3.23
CA LEU A 147 17.93 -10.80 -2.77
C LEU A 147 19.21 -10.58 -3.58
N PRO A 148 20.36 -10.31 -2.94
CA PRO A 148 21.60 -10.16 -3.68
C PRO A 148 21.84 -11.45 -4.47
N HIS A 149 22.10 -11.33 -5.77
CA HIS A 149 22.72 -12.40 -6.54
C HIS A 149 23.89 -12.93 -5.71
N LYS A 150 23.77 -14.17 -5.22
CA LYS A 150 24.87 -14.91 -4.62
C LYS A 150 26.02 -14.80 -5.63
N LYS A 151 27.10 -14.07 -5.29
CA LYS A 151 28.34 -14.12 -6.07
C LYS A 151 28.69 -15.59 -6.21
N ALA A 152 28.77 -16.05 -7.46
CA ALA A 152 29.41 -17.32 -7.76
C ALA A 152 30.82 -17.28 -7.13
N SER A 153 31.10 -18.31 -6.35
CA SER A 153 32.43 -18.59 -5.81
C SER A 153 33.40 -18.82 -6.97
N ASP A 154 34.46 -18.02 -7.02
CA ASP A 154 35.75 -18.38 -7.62
C ASP A 154 36.83 -18.27 -6.55
#